data_AF-A0A3D9BZX4-F1
#
_entry.id   AF-A0A3D9BZX4-F1
#
_cell.length_a   1.000
_cell.length_b   1.000
_cell.length_c   1.000
_cell.angle_alpha   90.00
_cell.angle_beta   90.00
_cell.angle_gamma   90.00
#
_symmetry.space_group_name_H-M   'P 1'
#
loop_
_entity.id
_entity.type
_entity.pdbx_description
1 polymer ?
#
loop_
_entity_poly.entity_id
_entity_poly.type
_entity_poly.pdbx_seq_one_letter_code
_entity_poly.pdbx_strand_id
1 'polypeptide(L)'
;MASGFFAILDDIAALMDDVAVTSKIATQKTAGILGDDLAVNAEKATGFLSSREIPVLWAITKGSFINKLIILPIVFLLNWLYAPAINYVLILGGFYLAFEGVEKIIEFLFHRHKKGHEVIEEIVEEEKSSEEIEKQKVKSAITTDFILSIEIVIIALGTVLEESHPFITQILVTSLVAFIATVGVYGIVALIVRMDDAGFKLIKKSNDKGFFGKLGHILVKALPIVIKILGVVGTIALVMVAGEIFLHRIEFFHGLLPAWPDVLKKLMLGIVGGLAAVAVFTLGKGMYSLVAKK
;
A
#
# COMPACT_ATOMS: atom_id res chain seq x y z
N MET A 1 31.87 -0.29 -41.21
CA MET A 1 32.21 -0.07 -39.77
C MET A 1 31.26 0.90 -39.09
N ALA A 2 30.69 1.91 -39.77
CA ALA A 2 29.67 2.80 -39.18
C ALA A 2 28.26 2.18 -39.04
N SER A 3 27.88 1.20 -39.88
CA SER A 3 26.53 0.61 -39.87
C SER A 3 26.21 -0.18 -38.60
N GLY A 4 27.21 -0.84 -37.98
CA GLY A 4 27.00 -1.62 -36.75
C GLY A 4 26.71 -0.75 -35.53
N PHE A 5 27.25 0.48 -35.48
CA PHE A 5 26.97 1.42 -34.39
C PHE A 5 25.55 1.97 -34.46
N PHE A 6 25.08 2.33 -35.66
CA PHE A 6 23.71 2.81 -35.85
C PHE A 6 22.67 1.71 -35.63
N ALA A 7 22.96 0.46 -35.99
CA ALA A 7 22.09 -0.67 -35.70
C ALA A 7 21.88 -0.88 -34.19
N ILE A 8 22.94 -0.80 -33.38
CA ILE A 8 22.82 -0.92 -31.91
C ILE A 8 21.99 0.24 -31.32
N LEU A 9 22.14 1.46 -31.85
CA LEU A 9 21.32 2.59 -31.41
C LEU A 9 19.84 2.42 -31.79
N ASP A 10 19.56 1.85 -32.96
CA ASP A 10 18.20 1.55 -33.41
C ASP A 10 17.56 0.45 -32.55
N ASP A 11 18.31 -0.59 -32.21
CA ASP A 11 17.87 -1.64 -31.28
C ASP A 11 17.57 -1.09 -29.88
N ILE A 12 18.42 -0.17 -29.38
CA ILE A 12 18.16 0.51 -28.10
C ILE A 12 16.93 1.40 -28.20
N ALA A 13 16.74 2.12 -29.31
CA ALA A 13 15.59 3.00 -29.51
C ALA A 13 14.28 2.19 -29.54
N ALA A 14 14.26 1.07 -30.26
CA ALA A 14 13.12 0.14 -30.29
C ALA A 14 12.82 -0.42 -28.89
N LEU A 15 13.84 -0.89 -28.17
CA LEU A 15 13.69 -1.39 -26.80
C LEU A 15 13.17 -0.32 -25.85
N MET A 16 13.61 0.94 -25.99
CA MET A 16 13.11 2.05 -25.18
C MET A 16 11.65 2.41 -25.50
N ASP A 17 11.23 2.28 -26.77
CA ASP A 17 9.83 2.48 -27.16
C ASP A 17 8.93 1.41 -26.55
N ASP A 18 9.34 0.13 -26.64
CA ASP A 18 8.64 -0.99 -26.00
C ASP A 18 8.53 -0.79 -24.48
N VAL A 19 9.63 -0.39 -23.83
CA VAL A 19 9.62 -0.09 -22.40
C VAL A 19 8.66 1.05 -22.09
N ALA A 20 8.64 2.12 -22.89
CA ALA A 20 7.76 3.26 -22.66
C ALA A 20 6.27 2.90 -22.81
N VAL A 21 5.91 2.21 -23.89
CA VAL A 21 4.53 1.77 -24.17
C VAL A 21 4.06 0.78 -23.11
N THR A 22 4.85 -0.26 -22.86
CA THR A 22 4.47 -1.32 -21.92
C THR A 22 4.42 -0.78 -20.49
N SER A 23 5.33 0.11 -20.10
CA SER A 23 5.27 0.74 -18.78
C SER A 23 4.04 1.61 -18.60
N LYS A 24 3.59 2.30 -19.66
CA LYS A 24 2.33 3.05 -19.61
C LYS A 24 1.14 2.13 -19.37
N ILE A 25 1.05 1.01 -20.10
CA ILE A 25 -0.04 0.04 -19.94
C ILE A 25 0.01 -0.61 -18.55
N ALA A 26 1.19 -1.03 -18.10
CA ALA A 26 1.41 -1.62 -16.77
C ALA A 26 1.07 -0.63 -15.65
N THR A 27 1.42 0.65 -15.81
CA THR A 27 1.04 1.72 -14.86
C THR A 27 -0.47 1.95 -14.87
N GLN A 28 -1.13 1.90 -16.03
CA GLN A 28 -2.59 2.03 -16.13
C GLN A 28 -3.31 0.85 -15.47
N LYS A 29 -2.84 -0.39 -15.67
CA LYS A 29 -3.37 -1.59 -15.02
C LYS A 29 -3.16 -1.57 -13.50
N THR A 30 -2.09 -0.93 -13.02
CA THR A 30 -1.83 -0.75 -11.59
C THR A 30 -2.45 0.52 -10.98
N ALA A 31 -3.12 1.38 -11.77
CA ALA A 31 -3.62 2.67 -11.28
C ALA A 31 -4.65 2.54 -10.14
N GLY A 32 -5.51 1.52 -10.19
CA GLY A 32 -6.49 1.25 -9.11
C GLY A 32 -5.79 0.90 -7.80
N ILE A 33 -4.91 -0.10 -7.84
CA ILE A 33 -4.14 -0.54 -6.66
C ILE A 33 -3.18 0.56 -6.15
N LEU A 34 -2.65 1.42 -7.03
CA LEU A 34 -1.85 2.60 -6.63
C LEU A 34 -2.67 3.65 -5.87
N GLY A 35 -3.95 3.80 -6.24
CA GLY A 35 -4.87 4.67 -5.50
C GLY A 35 -5.15 4.12 -4.09
N ASP A 36 -5.35 2.81 -3.99
CA ASP A 36 -5.52 2.14 -2.69
C ASP A 36 -4.23 2.21 -1.86
N ASP A 37 -3.06 1.98 -2.45
CA ASP A 37 -1.74 2.11 -1.82
C ASP A 37 -1.51 3.52 -1.28
N LEU A 38 -1.94 4.54 -2.03
CA LEU A 38 -1.90 5.92 -1.57
C LEU A 38 -2.80 6.14 -0.37
N ALA A 39 -4.03 5.64 -0.38
CA ALA A 39 -4.96 5.80 0.74
C ALA A 39 -4.43 5.12 2.01
N VAL A 40 -3.92 3.90 1.88
CA VAL A 40 -3.34 3.14 3.01
C VAL A 40 -2.07 3.82 3.54
N ASN A 41 -1.14 4.22 2.67
CA ASN A 41 0.08 4.88 3.11
C ASN A 41 -0.18 6.27 3.70
N ALA A 42 -1.17 7.01 3.17
CA ALA A 42 -1.58 8.29 3.73
C ALA A 42 -2.20 8.12 5.12
N GLU A 43 -3.03 7.09 5.32
CA GLU A 43 -3.57 6.72 6.64
C GLU A 43 -2.46 6.39 7.64
N LYS A 44 -1.52 5.53 7.23
CA LYS A 44 -0.38 5.15 8.07
C LYS A 44 0.48 6.35 8.43
N ALA A 45 0.78 7.24 7.49
CA ALA A 45 1.68 8.39 7.72
C ALA A 45 1.06 9.52 8.56
N THR A 46 -0.27 9.63 8.60
CA THR A 46 -0.98 10.73 9.28
C THR A 46 -1.38 10.42 10.73
N GLY A 47 -1.18 9.17 11.19
CA GLY A 47 -1.44 8.74 12.58
C GLY A 47 -0.32 8.99 13.59
N PHE A 48 0.70 9.77 13.21
CA PHE A 48 1.86 10.10 14.06
C PHE A 48 1.70 11.48 14.71
N LEU A 49 2.46 11.75 15.78
CA LEU A 49 2.49 13.09 16.39
C LEU A 49 2.92 14.12 15.34
N SER A 50 2.22 15.25 15.26
CA SER A 50 2.30 16.25 14.19
C SER A 50 3.72 16.75 13.88
N SER A 51 4.63 16.70 14.85
CA SER A 51 6.03 17.12 14.69
C SER A 51 6.95 16.05 14.08
N ARG A 52 6.50 14.80 13.96
CA ARG A 52 7.30 13.65 13.51
C ARG A 52 6.82 13.01 12.20
N GLU A 53 5.81 13.57 11.55
CA GLU A 53 5.22 13.01 10.33
C GLU A 53 6.22 12.89 9.17
N ILE A 54 7.09 13.89 8.96
CA ILE A 54 8.08 13.89 7.87
C ILE A 54 9.24 12.88 8.09
N PRO A 55 9.91 12.85 9.26
CA PRO A 55 10.93 11.83 9.55
C PRO A 55 10.39 10.41 9.43
N VAL A 56 9.16 10.18 9.90
CA VAL A 56 8.48 8.89 9.82
C VAL A 56 8.19 8.52 8.37
N LEU A 57 7.59 9.42 7.60
CA LEU A 57 7.32 9.20 6.18
C LEU A 57 8.60 8.82 5.45
N TRP A 58 9.72 9.50 5.74
CA TRP A 58 11.01 9.19 5.14
C TRP A 58 11.55 7.80 5.53
N ALA A 59 11.33 7.37 6.78
CA ALA A 59 11.67 6.03 7.21
C ALA A 59 10.84 4.97 6.46
N ILE A 60 9.54 5.21 6.29
CA ILE A 60 8.65 4.32 5.54
C ILE A 60 9.06 4.29 4.06
N THR A 61 9.30 5.44 3.42
CA THR A 61 9.76 5.52 2.02
C THR A 61 11.07 4.76 1.79
N LYS A 62 12.05 4.90 2.70
CA LYS A 62 13.30 4.13 2.63
C LYS A 62 13.07 2.63 2.78
N GLY A 63 12.22 2.24 3.73
CA GLY A 63 11.84 0.84 3.93
C GLY A 63 11.15 0.26 2.69
N SER A 64 10.19 1.00 2.12
CA SER A 64 9.47 0.65 0.91
C SER A 64 10.37 0.50 -0.31
N PHE A 65 11.36 1.38 -0.47
CA PHE A 65 12.34 1.28 -1.55
C PHE A 65 13.19 0.01 -1.42
N ILE A 66 13.66 -0.30 -0.20
CA ILE A 66 14.40 -1.55 0.08
C ILE A 66 13.51 -2.77 -0.18
N ASN A 67 12.24 -2.74 0.26
CA ASN A 67 11.28 -3.80 0.00
C ASN A 67 11.17 -4.08 -1.49
N LYS A 68 10.96 -3.06 -2.33
CA LYS A 68 10.82 -3.23 -3.78
C LYS A 68 12.11 -3.75 -4.43
N LEU A 69 13.27 -3.32 -3.95
CA LEU A 69 14.57 -3.84 -4.40
C LEU A 69 14.74 -5.34 -4.08
N ILE A 70 14.13 -5.82 -3.01
CA ILE A 70 14.12 -7.24 -2.60
C ILE A 70 13.03 -8.02 -3.36
N ILE A 71 11.83 -7.45 -3.49
CA ILE A 71 10.67 -8.08 -4.13
C ILE A 71 10.97 -8.37 -5.60
N LEU A 72 11.50 -7.41 -6.35
CA LEU A 72 11.75 -7.56 -7.79
C LEU A 72 12.54 -8.85 -8.12
N PRO A 73 13.77 -9.07 -7.61
CA PRO A 73 14.53 -10.27 -7.92
C PRO A 73 13.86 -11.54 -7.40
N ILE A 74 13.21 -11.49 -6.24
CA ILE A 74 12.47 -12.65 -5.70
C ILE A 74 11.31 -13.03 -6.61
N VAL A 75 10.53 -12.07 -7.10
CA VAL A 75 9.39 -12.33 -7.97
C VAL A 75 9.86 -12.89 -9.32
N PHE A 76 10.92 -12.34 -9.92
CA PHE A 76 11.49 -12.90 -11.15
C PHE A 76 11.99 -14.34 -10.95
N LEU A 77 12.68 -14.59 -9.83
CA LEU A 77 13.19 -15.93 -9.49
C LEU A 77 12.05 -16.92 -9.22
N LEU A 78 11.04 -16.51 -8.44
CA LEU A 78 9.88 -17.33 -8.13
C LEU A 78 9.05 -17.62 -9.39
N ASN A 79 8.89 -16.65 -10.29
CA ASN A 79 8.20 -16.88 -11.55
C ASN A 79 8.94 -17.92 -12.39
N TRP A 80 10.27 -17.80 -12.50
CA TRP A 80 11.10 -18.77 -13.21
C TRP A 80 11.08 -20.16 -12.58
N LEU A 81 11.07 -20.26 -11.24
CA LEU A 81 11.11 -21.54 -10.52
C LEU A 81 9.73 -22.22 -10.43
N TYR A 82 8.71 -21.48 -9.98
CA TYR A 82 7.35 -21.97 -9.77
C TYR A 82 6.35 -20.80 -9.67
N ALA A 83 5.84 -20.34 -10.82
CA ALA A 83 4.89 -19.22 -10.90
C ALA A 83 3.67 -19.32 -9.96
N PRO A 84 3.05 -20.49 -9.71
CA PRO A 84 1.93 -20.58 -8.77
C PRO A 84 2.26 -20.22 -7.32
N ALA A 85 3.54 -20.26 -6.90
CA ALA A 85 3.95 -19.79 -5.56
C ALA A 85 3.51 -18.36 -5.28
N ILE A 86 3.56 -17.52 -6.32
CA ILE A 86 3.21 -16.10 -6.26
C ILE A 86 1.75 -15.92 -5.80
N ASN A 87 0.85 -16.76 -6.31
CA ASN A 87 -0.56 -16.72 -5.94
C ASN A 87 -0.77 -17.03 -4.47
N TYR A 88 -0.08 -18.05 -3.93
CA TYR A 88 -0.18 -18.41 -2.51
C TYR A 88 0.37 -17.31 -1.59
N VAL A 89 1.51 -16.72 -1.94
CA VAL A 89 2.10 -15.60 -1.18
C VAL A 89 1.14 -14.41 -1.13
N LEU A 90 0.55 -14.06 -2.27
CA LEU A 90 -0.45 -12.99 -2.35
C LEU A 90 -1.68 -13.30 -1.51
N ILE A 91 -2.26 -14.50 -1.62
CA ILE A 91 -3.45 -14.87 -0.83
C ILE A 91 -3.18 -14.78 0.67
N LEU A 92 -2.01 -15.24 1.13
CA LEU A 92 -1.60 -15.10 2.52
C LEU A 92 -1.47 -13.63 2.94
N GLY A 93 -0.88 -12.79 2.09
CA GLY A 93 -0.83 -11.34 2.29
C GLY A 93 -2.23 -10.71 2.33
N GLY A 94 -3.13 -11.16 1.45
CA GLY A 94 -4.53 -10.74 1.42
C GLY A 94 -5.26 -11.05 2.73
N PHE A 95 -5.03 -12.23 3.32
CA PHE A 95 -5.57 -12.56 4.64
C PHE A 95 -5.03 -11.64 5.75
N TYR A 96 -3.74 -11.30 5.71
CA TYR A 96 -3.16 -10.34 6.65
C TYR A 96 -3.79 -8.95 6.52
N LEU A 97 -3.96 -8.44 5.29
CA LEU A 97 -4.61 -7.15 5.04
C LEU A 97 -6.09 -7.15 5.44
N ALA A 98 -6.80 -8.25 5.13
CA ALA A 98 -8.20 -8.41 5.50
C ALA A 98 -8.38 -8.45 7.02
N PHE A 99 -7.49 -9.17 7.71
CA PHE A 99 -7.45 -9.21 9.18
C PHE A 99 -7.27 -7.81 9.74
N GLU A 100 -6.23 -7.10 9.29
CA GLU A 100 -5.92 -5.74 9.76
C GLU A 100 -7.11 -4.80 9.50
N GLY A 101 -7.64 -4.76 8.28
CA GLY A 101 -8.76 -3.89 7.92
C GLY A 101 -10.04 -4.19 8.72
N VAL A 102 -10.39 -5.46 8.94
CA VAL A 102 -11.57 -5.84 9.72
C VAL A 102 -11.39 -5.55 11.20
N GLU A 103 -10.19 -5.75 11.76
CA GLU A 103 -9.88 -5.40 13.15
C GLU A 103 -10.12 -3.91 13.39
N LYS A 104 -9.61 -3.03 12.52
CA LYS A 104 -9.88 -1.58 12.58
C LYS A 104 -11.37 -1.24 12.53
N ILE A 105 -12.13 -1.92 11.66
CA ILE A 105 -13.59 -1.73 11.57
C ILE A 105 -14.27 -2.14 12.89
N ILE A 106 -13.88 -3.28 13.47
CA ILE A 106 -14.42 -3.75 14.74
C ILE A 106 -14.07 -2.76 15.86
N GLU A 107 -12.83 -2.29 15.95
CA GLU A 107 -12.42 -1.29 16.94
C GLU A 107 -13.21 0.01 16.81
N PHE A 108 -13.37 0.51 15.58
CA PHE A 108 -14.15 1.71 15.32
C PHE A 108 -15.62 1.58 15.74
N LEU A 109 -16.23 0.41 15.53
CA LEU A 109 -17.64 0.16 15.86
C LEU A 109 -17.88 -0.14 17.35
N PHE A 110 -16.98 -0.89 18.00
CA PHE A 110 -17.19 -1.43 19.35
C PHE A 110 -16.40 -0.72 20.45
N HIS A 111 -15.30 -0.02 20.15
CA HIS A 111 -14.41 0.59 21.16
C HIS A 111 -14.41 2.13 21.15
N ARG A 112 -15.55 2.76 20.82
CA ARG A 112 -15.77 4.22 20.76
C ARG A 112 -15.50 5.01 22.07
N HIS A 113 -14.94 4.40 23.12
CA HIS A 113 -14.66 4.99 24.43
C HIS A 113 -13.21 4.90 24.93
N LYS A 114 -12.25 4.37 24.16
CA LYS A 114 -10.82 4.51 24.48
C LYS A 114 -10.08 5.20 23.34
N LYS A 115 -9.28 6.22 23.71
CA LYS A 115 -8.47 7.02 22.79
C LYS A 115 -7.55 6.09 21.98
N GLY A 116 -7.39 6.40 20.69
CA GLY A 116 -6.67 5.59 19.71
C GLY A 116 -5.42 4.90 20.24
N HIS A 117 -5.48 3.57 20.25
CA HIS A 117 -4.36 2.66 20.33
C HIS A 117 -4.67 1.55 19.34
N GLU A 118 -4.14 1.69 18.13
CA GLU A 118 -4.17 0.61 17.16
C GLU A 118 -2.77 0.02 17.01
N VAL A 119 -2.77 -1.31 17.18
CA VAL A 119 -1.86 -2.33 16.67
C VAL A 119 -0.59 -2.62 17.48
N ILE A 120 -0.67 -3.80 18.12
CA ILE A 120 0.37 -4.66 18.74
C ILE A 120 0.54 -4.49 20.25
N GLU A 121 0.14 -5.57 20.96
CA GLU A 121 0.34 -5.88 22.38
C GLU A 121 -0.69 -5.36 23.38
N GLU A 122 -1.83 -6.06 23.47
CA GLU A 122 -2.57 -6.19 24.74
C GLU A 122 -1.87 -7.19 25.70
N ILE A 123 -0.53 -7.22 25.66
CA ILE A 123 0.32 -7.89 26.65
C ILE A 123 1.47 -6.91 26.90
N VAL A 124 1.47 -6.25 28.06
CA VAL A 124 2.47 -5.29 28.57
C VAL A 124 2.26 -3.82 28.14
N GLU A 125 1.13 -3.22 28.52
CA GLU A 125 0.83 -1.81 28.24
C GLU A 125 1.32 -0.79 29.31
N GLU A 126 2.26 -1.16 30.18
CA GLU A 126 2.74 -0.22 31.23
C GLU A 126 4.21 0.28 31.09
N GLU A 127 5.00 -0.18 30.11
CA GLU A 127 6.45 0.19 30.06
C GLU A 127 7.04 0.58 28.69
N LYS A 128 6.26 0.73 27.62
CA LYS A 128 6.84 1.09 26.30
C LYS A 128 7.08 2.59 26.15
N SER A 129 8.29 2.95 25.70
CA SER A 129 8.63 4.34 25.34
C SER A 129 7.86 4.79 24.09
N SER A 130 7.56 6.09 23.98
CA SER A 130 6.96 6.70 22.79
C SER A 130 7.73 6.39 21.50
N GLU A 131 9.04 6.14 21.59
CA GLU A 131 9.87 5.79 20.43
C GLU A 131 9.69 4.33 19.97
N GLU A 132 9.37 3.42 20.88
CA GLU A 132 9.17 2.01 20.56
C GLU A 132 7.84 1.82 19.84
N ILE A 133 6.80 2.53 20.28
CA ILE A 133 5.50 2.59 19.60
C ILE A 133 5.67 3.14 18.18
N GLU A 134 6.45 4.22 18.01
CA GLU A 134 6.72 4.81 16.68
C GLU A 134 7.42 3.81 15.75
N LYS A 135 8.45 3.10 16.24
CA LYS A 135 9.15 2.05 15.48
C LYS A 135 8.23 0.90 15.11
N GLN A 136 7.36 0.45 16.01
CA GLN A 136 6.38 -0.60 15.73
C GLN A 136 5.40 -0.17 14.62
N LYS A 137 4.90 1.07 14.67
CA LYS A 137 4.04 1.64 13.63
C LYS A 137 4.74 1.73 12.27
N VAL A 138 5.99 2.20 12.24
CA VAL A 138 6.80 2.24 11.00
C VAL A 138 6.98 0.84 10.43
N LYS A 139 7.29 -0.16 11.28
CA LYS A 139 7.43 -1.55 10.85
C LYS A 139 6.13 -2.12 10.28
N SER A 140 5.00 -1.85 10.94
CA SER A 140 3.67 -2.24 10.43
C SER A 140 3.41 -1.61 9.06
N ALA A 141 3.62 -0.29 8.90
CA ALA A 141 3.44 0.40 7.62
C ALA A 141 4.32 -0.18 6.51
N ILE A 142 5.59 -0.47 6.80
CA ILE A 142 6.51 -1.13 5.84
C ILE A 142 6.04 -2.54 5.48
N THR A 143 5.41 -3.27 6.42
CA THR A 143 4.86 -4.62 6.16
C THR A 143 3.63 -4.56 5.26
N THR A 144 2.73 -3.61 5.50
CA THR A 144 1.57 -3.37 4.65
C THR A 144 2.01 -2.96 3.24
N ASP A 145 2.94 -2.01 3.12
CA ASP A 145 3.53 -1.59 1.83
C ASP A 145 4.23 -2.74 1.09
N PHE A 146 4.88 -3.67 1.82
CA PHE A 146 5.48 -4.86 1.21
C PHE A 146 4.43 -5.71 0.49
N ILE A 147 3.28 -5.95 1.11
CA ILE A 147 2.19 -6.74 0.50
C ILE A 147 1.62 -6.01 -0.72
N LEU A 148 1.33 -4.71 -0.60
CA LEU A 148 0.83 -3.87 -1.70
C LEU A 148 1.84 -3.80 -2.86
N SER A 149 3.12 -3.69 -2.54
CA SER A 149 4.21 -3.66 -3.53
C SER A 149 4.32 -4.97 -4.30
N ILE A 150 4.15 -6.12 -3.64
CA ILE A 150 4.14 -7.42 -4.31
C ILE A 150 3.03 -7.45 -5.36
N GLU A 151 1.82 -7.00 -5.02
CA GLU A 151 0.70 -6.98 -5.96
C GLU A 151 0.96 -6.09 -7.17
N ILE A 152 1.42 -4.85 -6.95
CA ILE A 152 1.80 -3.91 -8.03
C ILE A 152 2.86 -4.54 -8.95
N VAL A 153 3.91 -5.13 -8.36
CA VAL A 153 4.99 -5.77 -9.13
C VAL A 153 4.47 -6.95 -9.95
N ILE A 154 3.55 -7.74 -9.42
CA ILE A 154 2.98 -8.90 -10.14
C ILE A 154 2.03 -8.47 -11.26
N ILE A 155 1.20 -7.45 -11.06
CA ILE A 155 0.34 -6.91 -12.12
C ILE A 155 1.20 -6.34 -13.25
N ALA A 156 2.26 -5.60 -12.90
CA ALA A 156 3.21 -5.09 -13.88
C ALA A 156 3.92 -6.22 -14.63
N LEU A 157 4.43 -7.22 -13.92
CA LEU A 157 5.08 -8.38 -14.51
C LEU A 157 4.12 -9.18 -15.41
N GLY A 158 2.89 -9.44 -14.96
CA GLY A 158 1.86 -10.12 -15.74
C GLY A 158 1.55 -9.40 -17.05
N THR A 159 1.50 -8.07 -17.02
CA THR A 159 1.31 -7.24 -18.23
C THR A 159 2.42 -7.46 -19.25
N VAL A 160 3.68 -7.54 -18.80
CA VAL A 160 4.82 -7.73 -19.72
C VAL A 160 4.92 -9.18 -20.21
N LEU A 161 4.49 -10.15 -19.39
CA LEU A 161 4.43 -11.56 -19.78
C LEU A 161 3.35 -11.84 -20.82
N GLU A 162 2.18 -11.19 -20.71
CA GLU A 162 1.09 -11.30 -21.69
C GLU A 162 1.56 -10.92 -23.11
N GLU A 163 2.42 -9.91 -23.22
CA GLU A 163 2.96 -9.42 -24.50
C GLU A 163 4.21 -10.18 -24.95
N SER A 164 4.65 -11.22 -24.23
CA SER A 164 5.81 -12.07 -24.57
C SER A 164 7.13 -11.30 -24.80
N HIS A 165 7.30 -10.17 -24.10
CA HIS A 165 8.49 -9.33 -24.23
C HIS A 165 9.77 -10.02 -23.74
N PRO A 166 10.94 -9.61 -24.26
CA PRO A 166 12.23 -10.07 -23.77
C PRO A 166 12.42 -9.84 -22.27
N PHE A 167 13.22 -10.69 -21.62
CA PHE A 167 13.47 -10.61 -20.18
C PHE A 167 14.02 -9.25 -19.73
N ILE A 168 14.83 -8.59 -20.57
CA ILE A 168 15.34 -7.24 -20.27
C ILE A 168 14.21 -6.20 -20.19
N THR A 169 13.23 -6.27 -21.07
CA THR A 169 12.04 -5.39 -21.07
C THR A 169 11.18 -5.67 -19.84
N GLN A 170 11.01 -6.94 -19.45
CA GLN A 170 10.33 -7.32 -18.20
C GLN A 170 10.97 -6.68 -16.97
N ILE A 171 12.30 -6.72 -16.87
CA ILE A 171 13.03 -6.09 -15.77
C ILE A 171 12.83 -4.58 -15.79
N LEU A 172 13.05 -3.93 -16.94
CA LEU A 172 13.00 -2.48 -17.07
C LEU A 172 11.61 -1.93 -16.75
N VAL A 173 10.56 -2.50 -17.36
CA VAL A 173 9.17 -2.08 -17.16
C VAL A 173 8.75 -2.29 -15.70
N THR A 174 8.94 -3.48 -15.15
CA THR A 174 8.50 -3.78 -13.77
C THR A 174 9.24 -2.92 -12.75
N SER A 175 10.54 -2.69 -12.96
CA SER A 175 11.33 -1.80 -12.11
C SER A 175 10.89 -0.35 -12.22
N LEU A 176 10.58 0.12 -13.43
CA LEU A 176 10.10 1.48 -13.66
C LEU A 176 8.74 1.72 -13.00
N VAL A 177 7.80 0.78 -13.14
CA VAL A 177 6.48 0.86 -12.47
C VAL A 177 6.65 0.87 -10.95
N ALA A 178 7.47 -0.02 -10.38
CA ALA A 178 7.72 -0.05 -8.94
C ALA A 178 8.37 1.26 -8.43
N PHE A 179 9.27 1.86 -9.22
CA PHE A 179 9.88 3.13 -8.91
C PHE A 179 8.87 4.29 -8.95
N ILE A 180 8.06 4.36 -10.03
CA ILE A 180 6.99 5.37 -10.17
C ILE A 180 5.98 5.25 -9.03
N ALA A 181 5.58 4.03 -8.67
CA ALA A 181 4.70 3.79 -7.53
C ALA A 181 5.28 4.39 -6.24
N THR A 182 6.56 4.12 -5.96
CA THR A 182 7.23 4.65 -4.76
C THR A 182 7.28 6.17 -4.76
N VAL A 183 7.80 6.78 -5.83
CA VAL A 183 7.95 8.24 -5.86
C VAL A 183 6.59 8.93 -5.91
N GLY A 184 5.65 8.39 -6.67
CA GLY A 184 4.30 8.94 -6.85
C GLY A 184 3.49 8.89 -5.56
N VAL A 185 3.37 7.71 -4.95
CA VAL A 185 2.56 7.52 -3.75
C VAL A 185 3.14 8.32 -2.58
N TYR A 186 4.41 8.10 -2.23
CA TYR A 186 5.02 8.81 -1.11
C TYR A 186 5.21 10.30 -1.38
N GLY A 187 5.38 10.70 -2.64
CA GLY A 187 5.38 12.11 -3.04
C GLY A 187 4.04 12.79 -2.77
N ILE A 188 2.93 12.16 -3.14
CA ILE A 188 1.59 12.70 -2.87
C ILE A 188 1.31 12.71 -1.37
N VAL A 189 1.64 11.63 -0.64
CA VAL A 189 1.49 11.58 0.82
C VAL A 189 2.28 12.71 1.49
N ALA A 190 3.51 12.96 1.05
CA ALA A 190 4.34 14.07 1.55
C ALA A 190 3.70 15.44 1.30
N LEU A 191 3.03 15.63 0.15
CA LEU A 191 2.31 16.87 -0.14
C LEU A 191 1.10 17.06 0.78
N ILE A 192 0.35 15.98 1.06
CA ILE A 192 -0.79 16.01 1.97
C ILE A 192 -0.35 16.41 3.39
N VAL A 193 0.67 15.74 3.91
CA VAL A 193 1.23 15.99 5.24
C VAL A 193 1.78 17.42 5.36
N ARG A 194 2.40 17.95 4.29
CA ARG A 194 2.96 19.33 4.28
C ARG A 194 1.93 20.43 4.05
N MET A 195 0.65 20.08 3.94
CA MET A 195 -0.42 21.05 3.72
C MET A 195 -0.50 22.09 4.86
N ASP A 196 -0.28 21.66 6.11
CA ASP A 196 -0.32 22.54 7.28
C ASP A 196 0.88 23.51 7.34
N ASP A 197 2.09 22.99 7.16
CA ASP A 197 3.32 23.80 7.04
C ASP A 197 3.21 24.86 5.93
N ALA A 198 2.65 24.48 4.79
CA ALA A 198 2.40 25.38 3.67
C ALA A 198 1.35 26.44 4.05
N GLY A 199 0.29 26.03 4.75
CA GLY A 199 -0.74 26.89 5.30
C GLY A 199 -0.17 27.96 6.24
N PHE A 200 0.59 27.57 7.25
CA PHE A 200 1.25 28.50 8.18
C PHE A 200 2.22 29.45 7.47
N LYS A 201 3.00 28.96 6.50
CA LYS A 201 3.90 29.82 5.70
C LYS A 201 3.13 30.86 4.89
N LEU A 202 1.98 30.51 4.33
CA LEU A 202 1.12 31.44 3.60
C LEU A 202 0.51 32.50 4.53
N ILE A 203 0.03 32.11 5.72
CA ILE A 203 -0.50 33.05 6.73
C ILE A 203 0.60 34.04 7.13
N LYS A 204 1.79 33.53 7.49
CA LYS A 204 2.92 34.37 7.91
C LYS A 204 3.39 35.31 6.81
N LYS A 205 3.54 34.82 5.57
CA LYS A 205 4.03 35.62 4.43
C LYS A 205 3.02 36.69 3.98
N SER A 206 1.74 36.44 4.17
CA SER A 206 0.67 37.39 3.84
C SER A 206 0.35 38.38 4.96
N ASN A 207 1.04 38.31 6.10
CA ASN A 207 0.68 39.04 7.32
C ASN A 207 -0.80 38.84 7.70
N ASP A 208 -1.32 37.62 7.46
CA ASP A 208 -2.71 37.23 7.66
C ASP A 208 -3.74 38.10 6.90
N LYS A 209 -3.36 38.61 5.72
CA LYS A 209 -4.20 39.51 4.91
C LYS A 209 -4.37 39.01 3.48
N GLY A 210 -5.51 39.36 2.89
CA GLY A 210 -5.82 39.07 1.49
C GLY A 210 -6.13 37.60 1.20
N PHE A 211 -6.08 37.23 -0.09
CA PHE A 211 -6.40 35.89 -0.56
C PHE A 211 -5.46 34.82 0.01
N PHE A 212 -4.15 35.09 0.08
CA PHE A 212 -3.15 34.13 0.56
C PHE A 212 -3.29 33.82 2.05
N GLY A 213 -3.69 34.79 2.89
CA GLY A 213 -4.01 34.54 4.31
C GLY A 213 -5.22 33.63 4.46
N LYS A 214 -6.31 33.90 3.71
CA LYS A 214 -7.50 33.03 3.69
C LYS A 214 -7.19 31.61 3.21
N LEU A 215 -6.41 31.47 2.14
CA LEU A 215 -5.97 30.17 1.63
C LEU A 215 -5.16 29.42 2.68
N GLY A 216 -4.24 30.08 3.37
CA GLY A 216 -3.46 29.48 4.44
C GLY A 216 -4.34 28.93 5.57
N HIS A 217 -5.33 29.69 6.04
CA HIS A 217 -6.30 29.21 7.04
C HIS A 217 -7.12 28.02 6.55
N ILE A 218 -7.49 27.98 5.26
CA ILE A 218 -8.20 26.84 4.67
C ILE A 218 -7.31 25.59 4.71
N LEU A 219 -6.03 25.68 4.34
CA LEU A 219 -5.12 24.53 4.36
C LEU A 219 -4.94 23.96 5.76
N VAL A 220 -4.70 24.82 6.77
CA VAL A 220 -4.55 24.42 8.18
C VAL A 220 -5.84 23.75 8.70
N LYS A 221 -7.02 24.32 8.38
CA LYS A 221 -8.31 23.76 8.81
C LYS A 221 -8.72 22.51 8.03
N ALA A 222 -8.23 22.33 6.82
CA ALA A 222 -8.51 21.16 6.00
C ALA A 222 -7.74 19.93 6.48
N LEU A 223 -6.53 20.10 7.04
CA LEU A 223 -5.69 18.97 7.45
C LEU A 223 -6.41 17.98 8.38
N PRO A 224 -7.05 18.38 9.50
CA PRO A 224 -7.74 17.43 10.38
C PRO A 224 -8.87 16.67 9.68
N ILE A 225 -9.54 17.30 8.72
CA ILE A 225 -10.61 16.70 7.93
C ILE A 225 -10.02 15.66 6.97
N VAL A 226 -8.93 16.02 6.29
CA VAL A 226 -8.21 15.12 5.39
C VAL A 226 -7.71 13.88 6.14
N ILE A 227 -7.07 14.05 7.30
CA ILE A 227 -6.60 12.94 8.13
C ILE A 227 -7.75 12.01 8.53
N LYS A 228 -8.90 12.57 8.94
CA LYS A 228 -10.08 11.77 9.30
C LYS A 228 -10.65 10.99 8.12
N ILE A 229 -10.72 11.60 6.95
CA ILE A 229 -11.18 10.95 5.72
C ILE A 229 -10.21 9.84 5.34
N LEU A 230 -8.90 10.10 5.36
CA LEU A 230 -7.87 9.12 5.06
C LEU A 230 -7.91 7.91 6.00
N GLY A 231 -8.21 8.10 7.29
CA GLY A 231 -8.41 6.98 8.22
C GLY A 231 -9.50 6.00 7.75
N VAL A 232 -10.65 6.54 7.32
CA VAL A 232 -11.76 5.72 6.83
C VAL A 232 -11.46 5.12 5.47
N VAL A 233 -10.97 5.93 4.53
CA VAL A 233 -10.67 5.49 3.16
C VAL A 233 -9.53 4.47 3.15
N GLY A 234 -8.49 4.65 3.96
CA GLY A 234 -7.39 3.69 4.12
C GLY A 234 -7.86 2.36 4.68
N THR A 235 -8.76 2.37 5.67
CA THR A 235 -9.35 1.13 6.21
C THR A 235 -10.19 0.41 5.15
N ILE A 236 -10.99 1.14 4.38
CA ILE A 236 -11.77 0.56 3.26
C ILE A 236 -10.82 0.00 2.20
N ALA A 237 -9.73 0.72 1.87
CA ALA A 237 -8.72 0.30 0.91
C ALA A 237 -8.05 -1.02 1.35
N LEU A 238 -7.65 -1.18 2.62
CA LEU A 238 -7.09 -2.44 3.13
C LEU A 238 -7.99 -3.65 2.83
N VAL A 239 -9.29 -3.48 3.08
CA VAL A 239 -10.30 -4.53 2.83
C VAL A 239 -10.53 -4.75 1.34
N MET A 240 -10.61 -3.67 0.56
CA MET A 240 -10.83 -3.75 -0.89
C MET A 240 -9.66 -4.43 -1.60
N VAL A 241 -8.43 -4.11 -1.22
CA VAL A 241 -7.23 -4.75 -1.77
C VAL A 241 -7.18 -6.22 -1.43
N ALA A 242 -7.45 -6.60 -0.17
CA ALA A 242 -7.54 -8.02 0.18
C ALA A 242 -8.60 -8.75 -0.66
N GLY A 243 -9.76 -8.11 -0.84
CA GLY A 243 -10.82 -8.61 -1.71
C GLY A 243 -10.42 -8.74 -3.17
N GLU A 244 -9.61 -7.82 -3.69
CA GLU A 244 -9.06 -7.85 -5.03
C GLU A 244 -8.09 -9.02 -5.21
N ILE A 245 -7.19 -9.23 -4.23
CA ILE A 245 -6.31 -10.39 -4.19
C ILE A 245 -7.12 -11.68 -4.23
N PHE A 246 -8.14 -11.82 -3.37
CA PHE A 246 -8.96 -13.02 -3.33
C PHE A 246 -9.73 -13.22 -4.64
N LEU A 247 -10.36 -12.16 -5.15
CA LEU A 247 -11.13 -12.22 -6.39
C LEU A 247 -10.25 -12.68 -7.55
N HIS A 248 -9.06 -12.11 -7.72
CA HIS A 248 -8.22 -12.44 -8.88
C HIS A 248 -7.40 -13.72 -8.71
N ARG A 249 -7.11 -14.18 -7.50
CA ARG A 249 -6.20 -15.32 -7.25
C ARG A 249 -6.91 -16.61 -6.86
N ILE A 250 -8.18 -16.56 -6.51
CA ILE A 250 -8.97 -17.74 -6.16
C ILE A 250 -10.02 -17.93 -7.27
N GLU A 251 -9.77 -18.91 -8.14
CA GLU A 251 -10.63 -19.20 -9.31
C GLU A 251 -12.10 -19.43 -8.95
N PHE A 252 -12.36 -20.00 -7.77
CA PHE A 252 -13.71 -20.20 -7.25
C PHE A 252 -14.53 -18.90 -7.17
N PHE A 253 -13.87 -17.75 -6.94
CA PHE A 253 -14.54 -16.46 -6.82
C PHE A 253 -14.79 -15.77 -8.17
N HIS A 254 -14.17 -16.20 -9.27
CA HIS A 254 -14.35 -15.58 -10.59
C HIS A 254 -15.79 -15.66 -11.10
N GLY A 255 -16.48 -16.77 -10.80
CA GLY A 255 -17.89 -16.97 -11.18
C GLY A 255 -18.90 -16.50 -10.13
N LEU A 256 -18.45 -15.99 -8.99
CA LEU A 256 -19.34 -15.65 -7.87
C LEU A 256 -20.03 -14.30 -8.13
N LEU A 257 -21.37 -14.29 -8.03
CA LEU A 257 -22.20 -13.08 -8.15
C LEU A 257 -21.92 -12.25 -9.42
N PRO A 258 -22.00 -12.83 -10.64
CA PRO A 258 -21.55 -12.16 -11.87
C PRO A 258 -22.28 -10.83 -12.14
N ALA A 259 -23.51 -10.67 -11.66
CA ALA A 259 -24.33 -9.46 -11.82
C ALA A 259 -24.00 -8.33 -10.81
N TRP A 260 -23.11 -8.56 -9.84
CA TRP A 260 -22.78 -7.56 -8.83
C TRP A 260 -21.67 -6.61 -9.31
N PRO A 261 -21.65 -5.35 -8.85
CA PRO A 261 -20.53 -4.44 -9.10
C PRO A 261 -19.23 -4.96 -8.47
N ASP A 262 -18.10 -4.81 -9.16
CA ASP A 262 -16.80 -5.34 -8.69
C ASP A 262 -16.36 -4.75 -7.35
N VAL A 263 -16.64 -3.46 -7.11
CA VAL A 263 -16.38 -2.80 -5.82
C VAL A 263 -17.07 -3.54 -4.67
N LEU A 264 -18.32 -3.96 -4.88
CA LEU A 264 -19.10 -4.66 -3.85
C LEU A 264 -18.57 -6.08 -3.63
N LYS A 265 -18.14 -6.79 -4.70
CA LYS A 265 -17.51 -8.10 -4.58
C LYS A 265 -16.21 -8.03 -3.79
N LYS A 266 -15.32 -7.10 -4.16
CA LYS A 266 -14.04 -6.88 -3.46
C LYS A 266 -14.28 -6.60 -1.98
N LEU A 267 -15.16 -5.65 -1.66
CA LEU A 267 -15.46 -5.32 -0.27
C LEU A 267 -16.02 -6.52 0.51
N MET A 268 -16.97 -7.27 -0.07
CA MET A 268 -17.54 -8.46 0.58
C MET A 268 -16.50 -9.56 0.81
N LEU A 269 -15.68 -9.88 -0.20
CA LEU A 269 -14.64 -10.90 -0.08
C LEU A 269 -13.58 -10.49 0.95
N GLY A 270 -13.19 -9.22 0.97
CA GLY A 270 -12.28 -8.67 1.97
C GLY A 270 -12.85 -8.80 3.39
N ILE A 271 -14.11 -8.40 3.61
CA ILE A 271 -14.75 -8.51 4.94
C ILE A 271 -14.88 -9.97 5.37
N VAL A 272 -15.35 -10.85 4.49
CA VAL A 272 -15.51 -12.28 4.81
C VAL A 272 -14.16 -12.93 5.11
N GLY A 273 -13.15 -12.65 4.29
CA GLY A 273 -11.79 -13.15 4.52
C GLY A 273 -11.19 -12.61 5.82
N GLY A 274 -11.44 -11.35 6.15
CA GLY A 274 -10.96 -10.72 7.38
C GLY A 274 -11.65 -11.26 8.63
N LEU A 275 -12.97 -11.44 8.59
CA LEU A 275 -13.72 -12.08 9.68
C LEU A 275 -13.26 -13.53 9.89
N ALA A 276 -13.00 -14.27 8.81
CA ALA A 276 -12.46 -15.62 8.90
C ALA A 276 -11.05 -15.60 9.54
N ALA A 277 -10.18 -14.69 9.13
CA ALA A 277 -8.84 -14.54 9.69
C ALA A 277 -8.87 -14.16 11.19
N VAL A 278 -9.74 -13.21 11.58
CA VAL A 278 -9.97 -12.84 12.98
C VAL A 278 -10.44 -14.05 13.78
N ALA A 279 -11.45 -14.79 13.28
CA ALA A 279 -11.94 -15.99 13.96
C ALA A 279 -10.85 -17.05 14.15
N VAL A 280 -10.04 -17.33 13.12
CA VAL A 280 -8.92 -18.27 13.20
C VAL A 280 -7.89 -17.80 14.23
N PHE A 281 -7.55 -16.50 14.24
CA PHE A 281 -6.59 -15.95 15.19
C PHE A 281 -7.09 -16.02 16.64
N THR A 282 -8.36 -15.67 16.88
CA THR A 282 -8.99 -15.75 18.21
C THR A 282 -9.06 -17.19 18.71
N LEU A 283 -9.46 -18.14 17.85
CA LEU A 283 -9.49 -19.57 18.18
C LEU A 283 -8.08 -20.11 18.46
N GLY A 284 -7.08 -19.72 17.67
CA GLY A 284 -5.68 -20.09 17.86
C GLY A 284 -5.12 -19.60 19.19
N LYS A 285 -5.38 -18.34 19.56
CA LYS A 285 -5.03 -17.80 20.90
C LYS A 285 -5.73 -18.56 22.02
N GLY A 286 -7.02 -18.88 21.86
CA GLY A 286 -7.78 -19.67 22.82
C GLY A 286 -7.15 -21.05 23.04
N MET A 287 -6.84 -21.77 21.96
CA MET A 287 -6.17 -23.08 22.02
C MET A 287 -4.77 -23.00 22.63
N TYR A 288 -3.95 -22.01 22.24
CA TYR A 288 -2.61 -21.82 22.82
C TYR A 288 -2.69 -21.52 24.31
N SER A 289 -3.62 -20.68 24.76
CA SER A 289 -3.82 -20.38 26.18
C SER A 289 -4.29 -21.58 27.00
N LEU A 290 -5.04 -22.51 26.39
CA LEU A 290 -5.47 -23.77 27.00
C LEU A 290 -4.33 -24.79 27.10
N VAL A 291 -3.42 -24.80 26.12
CA VAL A 291 -2.23 -25.67 26.13
C VAL A 291 -1.14 -25.13 27.06
N ALA A 292 -0.92 -23.82 27.09
CA ALA A 292 0.07 -23.16 27.95
C ALA A 292 -0.34 -23.10 29.43
N LYS A 293 -1.63 -23.35 29.75
CA LYS A 293 -2.13 -23.50 31.13
C LYS A 293 -2.09 -24.94 31.66
N LYS A 294 -1.67 -25.91 30.84
CA LYS A 294 -1.39 -27.29 31.27
C LYS A 294 0.11 -27.48 31.47
#